data_AF-I3RFZ1-F1
#
_entry.id   AF-I3RFZ1-F1
#
_cell.length_a   1.000
_cell.length_b   1.000
_cell.length_c   1.000
_cell.angle_alpha   90.00
_cell.angle_beta   90.00
_cell.angle_gamma   90.00
#
_symmetry.space_group_name_H-M   'P 1'
#
loop_
_entity.id
_entity.type
_entity.pdbx_description
1 polymer ?
#
loop_
_entity_poly.entity_id
_entity_poly.type
_entity_poly.pdbx_seq_one_letter_code
_entity_poly.pdbx_strand_id
1 'polypeptide(L)'
;MVHEYIKERMKEFSKEEKERRYKYLGKEVIDVGDPGLDSIPEFYGIANAIWRDWKNGEISTKTAIGRLALLKLLTYKSKNKKIKDIPEEELEEVRKFIDYVIQVIENESRRGQR
;
A
#
# COMPACT_ATOMS: atom_id res chain seq x y z
N MET A 1 0.11 2.68 -17.23
CA MET A 1 -0.84 3.34 -16.30
C MET A 1 -0.45 3.24 -14.83
N VAL A 2 -0.64 2.15 -14.06
CA VAL A 2 -0.09 2.05 -12.66
C VAL A 2 1.44 2.19 -12.65
N HIS A 3 2.07 1.49 -13.59
CA HIS A 3 3.53 1.49 -13.76
C HIS A 3 4.08 2.86 -14.19
N GLU A 4 3.30 3.67 -14.91
CA GLU A 4 3.69 5.02 -15.35
C GLU A 4 3.49 6.05 -14.24
N TYR A 5 2.40 5.96 -13.48
CA TYR A 5 2.16 6.81 -12.31
C TYR A 5 3.23 6.63 -11.24
N ILE A 6 3.66 5.38 -11.02
CA ILE A 6 4.79 5.05 -10.14
C ILE A 6 6.10 5.61 -10.73
N LYS A 7 6.32 5.51 -12.05
CA LYS A 7 7.52 6.02 -12.72
C LYS A 7 7.65 7.55 -12.65
N GLU A 8 6.55 8.28 -12.81
CA GLU A 8 6.53 9.75 -12.85
C GLU A 8 6.63 10.40 -11.46
N ARG A 9 6.14 9.71 -10.41
CA ARG A 9 6.14 10.21 -9.02
C ARG A 9 7.29 9.66 -8.18
N MET A 10 7.99 8.62 -8.63
CA MET A 10 9.17 8.10 -7.94
C MET A 10 10.41 8.94 -8.30
N LYS A 11 10.97 9.59 -7.29
CA LYS A 11 12.32 10.15 -7.34
C LYS A 11 13.29 9.03 -7.78
N GLU A 12 14.10 9.25 -8.81
CA GLU A 12 15.12 8.27 -9.21
C GLU A 12 16.20 8.18 -8.12
N PHE A 13 16.07 7.18 -7.25
CA PHE A 13 17.04 6.89 -6.20
C PHE A 13 18.26 6.17 -6.77
N SER A 14 19.44 6.51 -6.27
CA SER A 14 20.68 5.82 -6.63
C SER A 14 20.62 4.34 -6.22
N LYS A 15 21.48 3.50 -6.81
CA LYS A 15 21.54 2.07 -6.47
C LYS A 15 21.74 1.83 -4.96
N GLU A 16 22.50 2.69 -4.29
CA GLU A 16 22.78 2.62 -2.86
C GLU A 16 21.61 3.09 -1.98
N GLU A 17 20.82 4.06 -2.46
CA GLU A 17 19.58 4.48 -1.79
C GLU A 17 18.48 3.43 -1.96
N LYS A 18 18.44 2.79 -3.14
CA LYS A 18 17.62 1.61 -3.40
C LYS A 18 18.01 0.47 -2.47
N GLU A 19 19.29 0.13 -2.33
CA GLU A 19 19.74 -0.94 -1.44
C GLU A 19 19.45 -0.65 0.05
N ARG A 20 19.53 0.61 0.50
CA ARG A 20 19.11 0.99 1.86
C ARG A 20 17.60 0.91 2.10
N ARG A 21 16.80 1.26 1.09
CA ARG A 21 15.32 1.26 1.20
C ARG A 21 14.67 -0.08 0.87
N TYR A 22 15.29 -0.87 -0.02
CA TYR A 22 14.87 -2.19 -0.48
C TYR A 22 15.61 -3.33 0.24
N LYS A 23 16.26 -3.07 1.38
CA LYS A 23 16.62 -4.11 2.35
C LYS A 23 15.37 -4.66 3.07
N TYR A 24 14.34 -4.96 2.30
CA TYR A 24 13.18 -5.77 2.63
C TYR A 24 12.65 -6.29 1.31
N LEU A 25 13.13 -7.46 0.88
CA LEU A 25 12.48 -8.44 -0.01
C LEU A 25 13.51 -9.50 -0.43
N GLY A 26 13.76 -10.49 0.44
CA GLY A 26 14.64 -11.62 0.13
C GLY A 26 15.14 -12.46 1.33
N LYS A 27 14.23 -13.00 2.15
CA LYS A 27 14.42 -13.97 3.26
C LYS A 27 15.05 -13.51 4.60
N GLU A 28 14.59 -14.23 5.63
CA GLU A 28 14.69 -14.11 7.10
C GLU A 28 14.16 -12.82 7.73
N VAL A 29 12.89 -12.92 8.15
CA VAL A 29 12.18 -11.96 8.99
C VAL A 29 12.74 -12.07 10.40
N ILE A 30 13.44 -11.02 10.85
CA ILE A 30 13.73 -10.83 12.26
C ILE A 30 12.46 -10.27 12.88
N ASP A 31 11.91 -10.99 13.85
CA ASP A 31 10.80 -10.54 14.68
C ASP A 31 11.28 -9.33 15.50
N VAL A 32 10.88 -8.14 15.06
CA VAL A 32 11.11 -6.89 15.78
C VAL A 32 9.76 -6.53 16.37
N GLY A 33 9.65 -6.63 17.69
CA GLY A 33 8.41 -6.62 18.45
C GLY A 33 7.34 -5.63 17.96
N ASP A 34 6.11 -6.18 17.94
CA ASP A 34 4.79 -5.64 17.61
C ASP A 34 4.43 -5.42 16.12
N PRO A 35 3.54 -6.25 15.53
CA PRO A 35 3.19 -6.16 14.11
C PRO A 35 2.51 -4.83 13.72
N GLY A 36 3.05 -4.19 12.67
CA GLY A 36 2.34 -3.57 11.55
C GLY A 36 1.68 -2.19 11.73
N LEU A 37 1.72 -1.44 10.62
CA LEU A 37 1.11 -0.13 10.34
C LEU A 37 1.72 1.05 11.08
N ASP A 38 3.03 1.03 11.33
CA ASP A 38 3.73 2.11 12.01
C ASP A 38 4.54 3.02 11.07
N SER A 39 4.62 2.66 9.79
CA SER A 39 5.43 3.38 8.81
C SER A 39 4.76 3.45 7.42
N ILE A 40 5.06 4.51 6.68
CA ILE A 40 4.57 4.73 5.32
C ILE A 40 4.83 3.53 4.37
N PRO A 41 6.03 2.91 4.35
CA PRO A 41 6.29 1.77 3.48
C PRO A 41 5.38 0.56 3.74
N GLU A 42 4.97 0.32 5.00
CA GLU A 42 4.08 -0.79 5.32
C GLU A 42 2.70 -0.61 4.72
N PHE A 43 2.13 0.60 4.76
CA PHE A 43 0.84 0.88 4.12
C PHE A 43 0.90 0.59 2.61
N TYR A 44 1.96 1.03 1.93
CA TYR A 44 2.17 0.74 0.51
C TYR A 44 2.34 -0.76 0.25
N GLY A 45 3.13 -1.46 1.09
CA GLY A 45 3.36 -2.89 1.00
C GLY A 45 2.06 -3.69 1.12
N ILE A 46 1.22 -3.35 2.10
CA ILE A 46 -0.06 -4.03 2.34
C ILE A 46 -1.06 -3.74 1.22
N ALA A 47 -1.19 -2.48 0.79
CA ALA A 47 -2.06 -2.13 -0.34
C ALA A 47 -1.67 -2.86 -1.63
N ASN A 48 -0.37 -2.97 -1.91
CA ASN A 48 0.13 -3.72 -3.07
C ASN A 48 -0.09 -5.24 -2.94
N ALA A 49 0.06 -5.80 -1.73
CA ALA A 49 -0.29 -7.20 -1.49
C ALA A 49 -1.77 -7.47 -1.77
N ILE A 50 -2.67 -6.65 -1.22
CA ILE A 50 -4.12 -6.78 -1.46
C ILE A 50 -4.46 -6.70 -2.96
N TRP A 51 -3.84 -5.76 -3.68
CA TRP A 51 -4.04 -5.65 -5.13
C TRP A 51 -3.57 -6.90 -5.87
N ARG A 52 -2.41 -7.47 -5.53
CA ARG A 52 -1.90 -8.71 -6.16
C ARG A 52 -2.79 -9.92 -5.87
N ASP A 53 -3.17 -10.12 -4.61
CA ASP A 53 -4.07 -11.21 -4.22
C ASP A 53 -5.38 -11.12 -5.01
N TRP A 54 -5.94 -9.91 -5.14
CA TRP A 54 -7.14 -9.68 -5.94
C TRP A 54 -6.90 -9.95 -7.42
N LYS A 55 -5.79 -9.46 -7.97
CA LYS A 55 -5.44 -9.61 -9.39
C LYS A 55 -5.24 -11.08 -9.78
N ASN A 56 -4.70 -11.88 -8.87
CA ASN A 56 -4.52 -13.32 -9.01
C ASN A 56 -5.81 -14.13 -8.77
N GLY A 57 -6.91 -13.47 -8.37
CA GLY A 57 -8.17 -14.14 -8.04
C GLY A 57 -8.15 -14.87 -6.69
N GLU A 58 -7.14 -14.64 -5.85
CA GLU A 58 -7.04 -15.24 -4.52
C GLU A 58 -8.06 -14.65 -3.54
N ILE A 59 -8.46 -13.39 -3.76
CA ILE A 59 -9.54 -12.73 -3.00
C ILE A 59 -10.56 -12.06 -3.90
N SER A 60 -11.82 -12.04 -3.45
CA SER A 60 -12.91 -11.38 -4.16
C SER A 60 -12.75 -9.85 -4.19
N THR A 61 -13.35 -9.19 -5.18
CA THR A 61 -13.43 -7.72 -5.25
C THR A 61 -13.98 -7.11 -3.95
N LYS A 62 -15.03 -7.69 -3.37
CA LYS A 62 -15.62 -7.23 -2.09
C LYS A 62 -14.59 -7.33 -0.95
N THR A 63 -13.85 -8.43 -0.88
CA THR A 63 -12.80 -8.64 0.11
C THR A 63 -11.67 -7.63 -0.05
N ALA A 64 -11.20 -7.41 -1.28
CA ALA A 64 -10.12 -6.47 -1.57
C ALA A 64 -10.49 -5.03 -1.18
N ILE A 65 -11.68 -4.56 -1.59
CA ILE A 65 -12.18 -3.22 -1.25
C ILE A 65 -12.32 -3.07 0.27
N GLY A 66 -12.89 -4.06 0.96
CA GLY A 66 -13.04 -4.02 2.42
C GLY A 66 -11.70 -3.92 3.16
N ARG A 67 -10.69 -4.68 2.72
CA ARG A 67 -9.33 -4.62 3.28
C ARG A 67 -8.65 -3.27 3.03
N LEU A 68 -8.78 -2.72 1.82
CA LEU A 68 -8.23 -1.40 1.47
C LEU A 68 -8.92 -0.28 2.25
N ALA A 69 -10.24 -0.35 2.45
CA ALA A 69 -10.98 0.63 3.26
C ALA A 69 -10.52 0.62 4.73
N LEU A 70 -10.30 -0.58 5.30
CA LEU A 70 -9.73 -0.70 6.65
C LEU A 70 -8.31 -0.16 6.72
N LEU A 71 -7.47 -0.48 5.72
CA LEU A 71 -6.11 0.04 5.64
C LEU A 71 -6.10 1.58 5.58
N LYS A 72 -6.98 2.18 4.77
CA LYS A 72 -7.18 3.63 4.70
C LYS A 72 -7.59 4.19 6.07
N LEU A 73 -8.52 3.56 6.77
CA LEU A 73 -8.94 4.00 8.11
C LEU A 73 -7.75 4.05 9.10
N LEU A 74 -6.79 3.13 8.97
CA LEU A 74 -5.63 3.04 9.86
C LEU A 74 -4.54 4.09 9.54
N THR A 75 -4.71 4.88 8.47
CA THR A 75 -3.86 6.05 8.17
C THR A 75 -4.25 7.29 8.99
N TYR A 76 -5.35 7.25 9.75
CA TYR A 76 -5.75 8.36 10.62
C TYR A 76 -5.13 8.18 12.01
N LYS A 77 -4.43 9.20 12.50
CA LYS A 77 -3.77 9.18 13.83
C LYS A 77 -4.74 8.91 14.99
N SER A 78 -6.01 9.29 14.84
CA SER A 78 -7.07 8.98 15.80
C SER A 78 -7.45 7.50 15.87
N LYS A 79 -7.10 6.72 14.83
CA LYS A 79 -7.40 5.29 14.69
C LYS A 79 -6.15 4.43 14.86
N ASN A 80 -4.97 5.00 14.62
CA ASN A 80 -3.69 4.34 14.78
C ASN A 80 -2.70 5.28 15.48
N LYS A 81 -2.40 4.99 16.75
CA LYS A 81 -1.49 5.81 17.55
C LYS A 81 -0.01 5.59 17.18
N LYS A 82 0.33 4.53 16.45
CA LYS A 82 1.71 4.22 16.06
C LYS A 82 2.27 5.24 15.06
N ILE A 83 1.40 5.81 14.23
CA ILE A 83 1.75 6.81 13.21
C ILE A 83 1.67 8.26 13.69
N LYS A 84 1.61 8.50 15.01
CA LYS A 84 1.41 9.84 15.58
C LYS A 84 2.48 10.85 15.10
N ASP A 85 3.70 10.37 14.91
CA ASP A 85 4.88 11.17 14.56
C ASP A 85 5.09 11.31 13.04
N ILE A 86 4.30 10.60 12.22
CA ILE A 86 4.36 10.72 10.75
C ILE A 86 3.68 12.03 10.32
N PRO A 87 4.26 12.82 9.40
CA PRO A 87 3.60 14.01 8.86
C PRO A 87 2.24 13.69 8.20
N GLU A 88 1.25 14.55 8.43
CA GLU A 88 -0.10 14.34 7.87
C GLU A 88 -0.10 14.35 6.33
N GLU A 89 0.79 15.12 5.71
CA GLU A 89 0.97 15.14 4.25
C GLU A 89 1.42 13.78 3.70
N GLU A 90 2.31 13.07 4.40
CA GLU A 90 2.74 11.73 3.99
C GLU A 90 1.59 10.71 4.12
N LEU A 91 0.79 10.81 5.20
CA LEU A 91 -0.39 9.98 5.39
C LEU A 91 -1.46 10.26 4.33
N GLU A 92 -1.59 11.50 3.88
CA GLU A 92 -2.51 11.88 2.81
C GLU A 92 -2.10 11.28 1.47
N GLU A 93 -0.80 11.25 1.13
CA GLU A 93 -0.32 10.55 -0.08
C GLU A 93 -0.58 9.04 -0.01
N VAL A 94 -0.50 8.43 1.18
CA VAL A 94 -0.91 7.02 1.37
C VAL A 94 -2.41 6.84 1.11
N ARG A 95 -3.27 7.73 1.61
CA ARG A 95 -4.73 7.66 1.36
C ARG A 95 -5.05 7.76 -0.12
N LYS A 96 -4.44 8.72 -0.84
CA LYS A 96 -4.59 8.88 -2.29
C LYS A 96 -4.17 7.63 -3.05
N PHE A 97 -3.08 7.00 -2.63
CA PHE A 97 -2.64 5.73 -3.23
C PHE A 97 -3.65 4.61 -2.99
N ILE A 98 -4.14 4.45 -1.76
CA ILE A 98 -5.15 3.43 -1.46
C ILE A 98 -6.44 3.67 -2.27
N ASP A 99 -6.89 4.93 -2.38
CA ASP A 99 -8.05 5.29 -3.19
C ASP A 99 -7.84 4.97 -4.67
N TYR A 100 -6.64 5.24 -5.20
CA TYR A 100 -6.27 4.86 -6.56
C TYR A 100 -6.37 3.34 -6.77
N VAL A 101 -5.83 2.53 -5.84
CA VAL A 101 -5.91 1.07 -5.93
C VAL A 101 -7.37 0.60 -5.91
N ILE A 102 -8.21 1.17 -5.05
CA ILE A 102 -9.66 0.87 -5.02
C ILE A 102 -10.29 1.17 -6.37
N GLN A 103 -10.04 2.35 -6.95
CA GLN A 103 -10.59 2.74 -8.26
C GLN A 103 -10.15 1.78 -9.37
N VAL A 104 -8.89 1.34 -9.38
CA VAL A 104 -8.38 0.35 -10.34
C VAL A 104 -9.17 -0.96 -10.22
N ILE A 105 -9.32 -1.48 -9.00
CA ILE A 105 -10.05 -2.72 -8.72
C ILE A 105 -11.51 -2.62 -9.19
N GLU A 106 -12.20 -1.53 -8.85
CA GLU A 106 -13.59 -1.34 -9.26
C GLU A 106 -13.74 -1.27 -10.78
N ASN A 107 -12.90 -0.47 -11.44
CA ASN A 107 -12.96 -0.29 -12.89
C ASN A 107 -12.66 -1.60 -13.66
N GLU A 108 -11.66 -2.36 -13.22
CA GLU A 108 -11.34 -3.65 -13.83
C GLU A 108 -12.42 -4.70 -13.56
N SER A 109 -13.00 -4.73 -12.35
CA SER A 109 -14.08 -5.65 -12.01
C SER A 109 -15.34 -5.43 -12.85
N ARG A 110 -15.68 -4.17 -13.16
CA ARG A 110 -16.82 -3.82 -14.02
C ARG A 110 -16.58 -4.22 -15.48
N ARG A 111 -15.33 -4.19 -15.95
CA ARG A 111 -14.96 -4.58 -17.32
C ARG A 111 -14.99 -6.09 -17.51
N GLY A 112 -14.63 -6.89 -16.50
CA GLY A 112 -14.67 -8.35 -16.57
C GLY A 112 -16.08 -8.97 -16.50
N GLN A 113 -17.13 -8.16 -16.32
CA GLN A 113 -18.53 -8.61 -16.30
C GLN A 113 -19.29 -8.32 -17.61
N ARG A 114 -18.62 -7.74 -18.61
CA ARG A 114 -19.14 -7.55 -19.98
C ARG A 114 -18.55 -8.57 -20.91
#